data_AF-A0A2N1RNC3-F1
#
_entry.id   AF-A0A2N1RNC3-F1
#
_cell.length_a   1.000
_cell.length_b   1.000
_cell.length_c   1.000
_cell.angle_alpha   90.00
_cell.angle_beta   90.00
_cell.angle_gamma   90.00
#
_symmetry.space_group_name_H-M   'P 1'
#
loop_
_entity.id
_entity.type
_entity.pdbx_description
1 polymer ?
#
loop_
_entity_poly.entity_id
_entity_poly.type
_entity_poly.pdbx_seq_one_letter_code
_entity_poly.pdbx_strand_id
1 'polypeptide(L)'
;MTLGLIVRQPLEHVGQLENYDIMANVCGGGWSGQAGAVKMGIARCLVQTDEKLKKPLREAGFITRDARKVERKKPGQKKARKKFQFSKR
;
A
#
# COMPACT_ATOMS: atom_id res chain seq x y z
N MET A 1 -9.22 -13.76 2.55
CA MET A 1 -8.63 -13.69 1.19
C MET A 1 -7.24 -13.09 1.32
N THR A 2 -6.26 -13.82 0.82
CA THR A 2 -4.90 -13.89 1.37
C THR A 2 -4.03 -12.69 0.99
N LEU A 3 -3.41 -12.04 2.00
CA LEU A 3 -2.51 -10.89 1.82
C LEU A 3 -1.34 -11.19 0.86
N GLY A 4 -0.96 -12.46 0.72
CA GLY A 4 0.06 -12.91 -0.24
C GLY A 4 -0.30 -12.65 -1.71
N LEU A 5 -1.59 -12.66 -2.07
CA LEU A 5 -2.02 -12.32 -3.44
C LEU A 5 -1.74 -10.85 -3.75
N ILE A 6 -1.96 -9.95 -2.78
CA ILE A 6 -1.72 -8.51 -2.94
C ILE A 6 -0.24 -8.25 -3.25
N VAL A 7 0.66 -8.97 -2.58
CA VAL A 7 2.11 -8.82 -2.76
C VAL A 7 2.56 -9.25 -4.16
N ARG A 8 1.92 -10.27 -4.75
CA ARG A 8 2.28 -10.85 -6.06
C ARG A 8 1.75 -10.09 -7.27
N GLN A 9 0.72 -9.25 -7.10
CA GLN A 9 0.11 -8.43 -8.16
C GLN A 9 1.09 -7.75 -9.15
N PRO A 10 2.15 -7.05 -8.71
CA PRO A 10 3.09 -6.41 -9.64
C PRO A 10 3.90 -7.41 -10.47
N LEU A 11 4.20 -8.60 -9.93
CA LEU A 11 4.93 -9.65 -10.65
C LEU A 11 4.03 -10.35 -11.66
N GLU A 12 2.77 -10.60 -11.28
CA GLU A 12 1.73 -11.12 -12.17
C GLU A 12 1.49 -10.18 -13.36
N HIS A 13 1.44 -8.87 -13.09
CA HIS A 13 1.22 -7.87 -14.13
C HIS A 13 2.36 -7.81 -15.17
N VAL A 14 3.59 -8.08 -14.75
CA VAL A 14 4.77 -8.12 -15.63
C VAL A 14 5.03 -9.53 -16.20
N GLY A 15 4.33 -10.55 -15.70
CA GLY A 15 4.50 -11.94 -16.13
C GLY A 15 5.82 -12.58 -15.71
N GLN A 16 6.47 -12.08 -14.65
CA GLN A 16 7.80 -12.53 -14.19
C GLN A 16 7.76 -13.17 -12.80
N LEU A 17 6.68 -13.91 -12.51
CA LEU A 17 6.40 -14.46 -11.18
C LEU A 17 7.46 -15.46 -10.67
N GLU A 18 8.03 -16.26 -11.57
CA GLU A 18 8.98 -17.33 -11.24
C GLU A 18 10.45 -16.91 -11.36
N ASN A 19 10.71 -15.69 -11.83
CA ASN A 19 12.05 -15.25 -12.20
C ASN A 19 12.86 -14.68 -11.03
N TYR A 20 12.21 -14.36 -9.91
CA TYR A 20 12.84 -13.66 -8.78
C TYR A 20 12.51 -14.32 -7.45
N ASP A 21 13.53 -14.49 -6.62
CA ASP A 21 13.37 -14.73 -5.19
C ASP A 21 13.43 -13.39 -4.44
N ILE A 22 12.48 -13.14 -3.54
CA ILE A 22 12.26 -11.84 -2.92
C ILE A 22 12.29 -11.97 -1.41
N MET A 23 13.34 -11.41 -0.80
CA MET A 23 13.42 -11.21 0.63
C MET A 23 13.13 -9.74 0.99
N ALA A 24 12.21 -9.52 1.92
CA ALA A 24 11.80 -8.18 2.34
C ALA A 24 11.73 -8.07 3.87
N ASN A 25 12.41 -7.05 4.41
CA ASN A 25 12.34 -6.69 5.82
C ASN A 25 11.27 -5.60 6.01
N VAL A 26 10.31 -5.83 6.91
CA VAL A 26 9.22 -4.89 7.21
C VAL A 26 9.10 -4.65 8.70
N CYS A 27 8.93 -3.38 9.08
CA CYS A 27 8.77 -2.96 10.48
C CYS A 27 7.60 -1.98 10.64
N GLY A 28 6.85 -2.11 11.73
CA GLY A 28 5.74 -1.22 12.08
C GLY A 28 4.43 -1.47 11.32
N GLY A 29 3.40 -0.67 11.62
CA GLY A 29 2.08 -0.78 11.00
C GLY A 29 1.33 -2.05 11.40
N GLY A 30 0.79 -2.77 10.42
CA GLY A 30 0.14 -4.06 10.60
C GLY A 30 0.09 -4.83 9.28
N TRP A 31 -0.34 -6.10 9.31
CA TRP A 31 -0.25 -7.06 8.20
C TRP A 31 -0.69 -6.51 6.83
N SER A 32 -1.86 -5.85 6.77
CA SER A 32 -2.38 -5.28 5.52
C SER A 32 -1.56 -4.08 5.01
N GLY A 33 -1.12 -3.21 5.93
CA GLY A 33 -0.26 -2.07 5.59
C GLY A 33 1.13 -2.52 5.12
N GLN A 34 1.68 -3.55 5.76
CA GLN A 34 2.94 -4.17 5.36
C GLN A 34 2.83 -4.81 3.97
N ALA A 35 1.77 -5.57 3.69
CA ALA A 35 1.54 -6.15 2.36
C ALA A 35 1.50 -5.08 1.25
N GLY A 36 0.84 -3.95 1.51
CA GLY A 36 0.83 -2.81 0.59
C GLY A 36 2.21 -2.15 0.42
N ALA A 37 3.00 -2.06 1.49
CA ALA A 37 4.35 -1.53 1.44
C ALA A 37 5.30 -2.42 0.63
N VAL A 38 5.26 -3.75 0.86
CA VAL A 38 6.06 -4.72 0.10
C VAL A 38 5.67 -4.70 -1.38
N LYS A 39 4.37 -4.66 -1.69
CA LYS A 39 3.88 -4.53 -3.07
C LYS A 39 4.51 -3.35 -3.82
N MET A 40 4.52 -2.17 -3.18
CA MET A 40 5.12 -0.97 -3.77
C MET A 40 6.65 -1.09 -3.87
N GLY A 41 7.30 -1.75 -2.89
CA GLY A 41 8.73 -2.04 -2.92
C GLY A 41 9.13 -2.91 -4.11
N ILE A 42 8.38 -4.01 -4.35
CA ILE A 42 8.59 -4.90 -5.50
C ILE A 42 8.43 -4.13 -6.81
N ALA A 43 7.36 -3.34 -6.95
CA ALA A 43 7.14 -2.55 -8.16
C ALA A 43 8.27 -1.55 -8.43
N ARG A 44 8.86 -0.94 -7.38
CA ARG A 44 10.04 -0.05 -7.52
C ARG A 44 11.30 -0.81 -7.91
N CYS A 45 11.50 -2.01 -7.37
CA CYS A 45 12.62 -2.88 -7.72
C CYS A 45 12.55 -3.26 -9.21
N LEU A 46 11.37 -3.67 -9.70
CA LEU A 46 11.17 -4.00 -11.13
C LEU A 46 11.50 -2.82 -12.06
N VAL A 47 11.16 -1.59 -11.67
CA VAL A 47 11.50 -0.38 -12.44
C VAL A 47 13.00 -0.10 -12.46
N GLN A 48 13.73 -0.47 -11.40
CA GLN A 48 15.19 -0.34 -11.38
C GLN A 48 15.87 -1.38 -12.29
N THR A 49 15.28 -2.56 -12.42
CA THR A 49 15.77 -3.61 -13.33
C THR A 49 15.50 -3.28 -14.79
N ASP A 50 14.29 -2.81 -15.12
CA ASP A 50 13.92 -2.37 -16.47
C ASP A 50 13.06 -1.10 -16.42
N GLU A 51 13.63 0.01 -16.88
CA GLU A 51 12.95 1.30 -16.92
C GLU A 51 11.71 1.31 -17.83
N LYS A 52 11.62 0.39 -18.81
CA LYS A 52 10.47 0.28 -19.71
C LYS A 52 9.20 -0.11 -18.95
N LEU A 53 9.34 -0.83 -17.84
CA LEU A 53 8.23 -1.26 -16.99
C LEU A 53 7.61 -0.12 -16.16
N LYS A 54 8.24 1.06 -16.12
CA LYS A 54 7.75 2.20 -15.34
C LYS A 54 6.38 2.68 -15.78
N LYS A 55 6.13 2.78 -17.09
CA LYS A 55 4.86 3.24 -17.64
C LYS A 55 3.71 2.28 -17.30
N PRO A 56 3.77 0.97 -17.61
CA PRO A 56 2.68 0.04 -17.29
C PRO A 56 2.43 -0.09 -15.78
N LEU A 57 3.49 -0.16 -14.96
CA LEU A 57 3.35 -0.24 -13.50
C LEU A 57 2.75 1.04 -12.88
N ARG A 58 2.96 2.19 -13.50
CA ARG A 58 2.35 3.46 -13.08
C ARG A 58 0.88 3.53 -13.47
N GLU A 59 0.54 3.09 -14.67
CA GLU A 59 -0.85 3.01 -15.15
C GLU A 59 -1.68 2.03 -14.30
N ALA A 60 -1.09 0.90 -13.90
CA ALA A 60 -1.68 -0.06 -12.97
C ALA A 60 -1.71 0.42 -11.50
N GLY A 61 -1.10 1.58 -11.19
CA GLY A 61 -1.14 2.19 -9.86
C GLY A 61 -0.23 1.56 -8.80
N PHE A 62 0.74 0.73 -9.17
CA PHE A 62 1.64 0.04 -8.21
C PHE A 62 2.76 0.93 -7.64
N ILE A 63 3.13 1.99 -8.34
CA ILE A 63 4.23 2.90 -7.95
C ILE A 63 3.73 4.04 -7.03
N THR A 64 2.45 4.39 -7.13
CA THR A 64 1.87 5.52 -6.41
C THR A 64 1.75 5.20 -4.92
N ARG A 65 2.35 6.05 -4.09
CA ARG A 65 2.26 5.92 -2.64
C ARG A 65 0.83 6.24 -2.18
N ASP A 66 0.24 5.34 -1.40
CA ASP A 66 -0.98 5.66 -0.64
C ASP A 66 -0.65 6.64 0.50
N ALA A 67 -1.14 7.88 0.37
CA ALA A 67 -0.90 8.95 1.33
C ALA A 67 -1.89 8.93 2.50
N ARG A 68 -2.88 8.03 2.50
CA ARG A 68 -3.88 7.94 3.57
C ARG A 68 -3.22 7.61 4.90
N LYS A 69 -3.55 8.39 5.92
CA LYS A 69 -3.11 8.21 7.29
C LYS A 69 -4.26 8.46 8.25
N VAL A 70 -4.15 7.93 9.46
CA VAL A 70 -5.13 8.18 10.51
C VAL A 70 -5.18 9.69 10.79
N GLU A 71 -6.37 10.28 10.68
CA GLU A 71 -6.57 11.70 10.96
C GLU A 71 -6.37 11.96 12.45
N ARG A 72 -5.72 13.08 12.77
CA ARG A 72 -5.50 13.51 14.16
C ARG A 72 -6.84 13.68 14.89
N LYS A 73 -6.90 13.26 16.15
CA LYS A 73 -8.04 13.58 17.03
C LYS A 73 -8.13 15.10 17.25
N LYS A 74 -9.29 15.69 16.96
CA LYS A 74 -9.59 17.10 17.22
C LYS A 74 -10.04 17.27 18.68
N PRO A 75 -9.64 18.36 19.38
CA PRO A 75 -10.13 18.63 20.73
C PRO A 75 -11.66 18.81 20.73
N GLY A 76 -12.32 18.43 21.81
CA GLY A 76 -13.79 18.47 21.91
C GLY A 76 -14.55 17.40 21.10
N GLN A 77 -13.85 16.42 20.49
CA GLN A 77 -14.47 15.33 19.74
C GLN A 77 -14.14 13.95 20.34
N LYS A 78 -15.07 12.99 20.21
CA LYS A 78 -14.89 11.62 20.72
C LYS A 78 -13.82 10.86 19.94
N LYS A 79 -13.73 11.06 18.62
CA LYS A 79 -12.69 10.54 17.69
C LYS A 79 -12.33 11.62 16.66
N ALA A 80 -11.53 11.29 15.64
CA ALA A 80 -11.08 12.23 14.60
C ALA A 80 -12.18 13.13 14.00
N ARG A 81 -13.36 12.57 13.71
CA ARG A 81 -14.54 13.31 13.19
C ARG A 81 -15.82 13.10 14.00
N LYS A 82 -15.82 12.18 14.98
CA LYS A 82 -17.03 11.78 15.70
C LYS A 82 -17.36 12.84 16.75
N LYS A 83 -18.43 13.60 16.51
CA LYS A 83 -19.02 14.56 17.46
C LYS A 83 -19.82 13.82 18.54
N PHE A 84 -19.98 14.47 19.69
CA PHE A 84 -20.94 14.05 20.71
C PHE A 84 -22.37 14.35 20.23
N GLN A 85 -23.34 13.61 20.75
CA GLN A 85 -24.74 13.92 20.49
C GLN A 85 -25.07 15.29 21.07
N PHE A 86 -25.68 16.16 20.27
CA PHE A 86 -26.10 17.49 20.67
C PHE A 86 -27.63 17.52 20.71
N SER A 87 -28.20 18.02 21.81
CA SER A 87 -29.63 18.28 21.93
C SER A 87 -29.85 19.79 21.86
N LYS A 88 -30.63 20.22 20.87
CA LYS A 88 -31.15 21.58 20.73
C LYS A 88 -32.51 21.59 21.42
N ARG A 89 -32.54 21.90 22.71
CA ARG A 89 -33.76 22.44 23.31
C ARG A 89 -33.65 23.95 23.24
#